data_AF-A0A1X1BIR3-F1
#
_entry.id   AF-A0A1X1BIR3-F1
#
_cell.length_a   1.000
_cell.length_b   1.000
_cell.length_c   1.000
_cell.angle_alpha   90.00
_cell.angle_beta   90.00
_cell.angle_gamma   90.00
#
_symmetry.space_group_name_H-M   'P 1'
#
loop_
_entity.id
_entity.type
_entity.pdbx_description
1 polymer ?
#
loop_
_entity_poly.entity_id
_entity_poly.type
_entity_poly.pdbx_seq_one_letter_code
_entity_poly.pdbx_strand_id
1 'polypeptide(L)'
;MKLAAPLLKRHLPSHRSNIIVSLEAFKQLVAEQSRCSITYEGWPPPSRIIVGNGSFAPFGRNIFVMRRALKDGMRTEPTLVLCCGTRPTLMFRRSEFEALVKHLPWIKNQLREFYKLI
;
A
#
# COMPACT_ATOMS: atom_id res chain seq x y z
N MET A 1 29.05 4.52 -4.59
CA MET A 1 28.51 4.79 -3.24
C MET A 1 27.48 3.71 -2.91
N LYS A 2 27.83 2.77 -2.03
CA LYS A 2 26.99 1.60 -1.70
C LYS A 2 25.87 2.05 -0.76
N LEU A 3 24.63 2.06 -1.24
CA LEU A 3 23.45 2.23 -0.38
C LEU A 3 23.24 0.91 0.37
N ALA A 4 23.55 0.91 1.66
CA ALA A 4 23.22 -0.18 2.56
C ALA A 4 21.69 -0.33 2.59
N ALA A 5 21.20 -1.49 2.14
CA ALA A 5 19.83 -1.87 2.39
C ALA A 5 19.65 -2.04 3.91
N PRO A 6 18.65 -1.41 4.56
CA PRO A 6 18.34 -1.75 5.92
C PRO A 6 17.85 -3.20 5.90
N LEU A 7 18.61 -4.06 6.56
CA LEU A 7 18.22 -5.43 6.86
C LEU A 7 16.85 -5.37 7.51
N LEU A 8 15.80 -5.78 6.78
CA LEU A 8 14.55 -6.22 7.37
C LEU A 8 14.94 -7.34 8.34
N LYS A 9 15.12 -7.00 9.62
CA LYS A 9 15.28 -7.99 10.69
C LYS A 9 14.02 -8.84 10.64
N ARG A 10 14.13 -10.03 10.05
CA ARG A 10 13.10 -11.06 10.11
C ARG A 10 12.98 -11.49 11.57
N HIS A 11 12.13 -10.80 12.32
CA HIS A 11 11.68 -11.29 13.60
C HIS A 11 10.64 -12.37 13.33
N LEU A 12 11.12 -13.61 13.20
CA LEU A 12 10.25 -14.78 13.30
C LEU A 12 9.77 -14.84 14.76
N PRO A 13 8.46 -14.73 15.05
CA PRO A 13 7.98 -14.85 16.40
C PRO A 13 8.21 -16.28 16.88
N SER A 14 8.99 -16.39 17.96
CA SER A 14 9.12 -17.61 18.75
C SER A 14 7.74 -18.11 19.19
N HIS A 15 7.62 -19.43 19.22
CA HIS A 15 6.48 -20.25 19.60
C HIS A 15 5.67 -19.67 20.80
N ARG A 16 4.34 -19.54 20.64
CA ARG A 16 3.31 -19.09 21.61
C ARG A 16 3.31 -17.62 22.07
N SER A 17 3.48 -16.66 21.16
CA SER A 17 3.00 -15.30 21.44
C SER A 17 1.46 -15.26 21.36
N ASN A 18 0.80 -14.85 22.45
CA ASN A 18 -0.64 -14.58 22.49
C ASN A 18 -1.00 -13.65 21.32
N ILE A 19 -2.03 -14.00 20.53
CA ILE A 19 -2.43 -13.25 19.32
C ILE A 19 -2.61 -11.75 19.61
N ILE A 20 -3.03 -11.39 20.82
CA ILE A 20 -3.17 -10.02 21.29
C ILE A 20 -1.81 -9.29 21.27
N VAL A 21 -0.76 -9.93 21.79
CA VAL A 21 0.61 -9.37 21.84
C VAL A 21 1.17 -9.22 20.43
N SER A 22 0.97 -10.20 19.56
CA SER A 22 1.41 -10.11 18.16
C SER A 22 0.67 -9.03 17.39
N LEU A 23 -0.64 -8.87 17.63
CA LEU A 23 -1.44 -7.84 16.99
C LEU A 23 -1.04 -6.44 17.48
N GLU A 24 -0.72 -6.29 18.75
CA GLU A 24 -0.27 -5.01 19.32
C GLU A 24 1.12 -4.63 18.82
N ALA A 25 2.06 -5.59 18.76
CA ALA A 25 3.37 -5.39 18.14
C ALA A 25 3.25 -5.01 16.65
N PHE A 26 2.33 -5.65 15.92
CA PHE A 26 2.05 -5.29 14.54
C PHE A 26 1.50 -3.87 14.41
N LYS A 27 0.53 -3.47 15.24
CA LYS A 27 0.00 -2.10 15.25
C LYS A 27 1.08 -1.07 15.54
N GLN A 28 1.94 -1.32 16.51
CA GLN A 28 3.07 -0.44 16.84
C GLN A 28 4.03 -0.31 15.67
N LEU A 29 4.42 -1.42 15.06
CA LEU A 29 5.32 -1.43 13.91
C LEU A 29 4.70 -0.73 12.70
N VAL A 30 3.41 -0.97 12.43
CA VAL A 30 2.68 -0.24 11.38
C VAL A 30 2.65 1.25 11.71
N ALA A 31 2.33 1.64 12.93
CA ALA A 31 2.31 3.05 13.34
C ALA A 31 3.69 3.71 13.18
N GLU A 32 4.77 3.03 13.56
CA GLU A 32 6.15 3.50 13.38
C GLU A 32 6.52 3.63 11.90
N GLN A 33 6.24 2.61 11.09
CA GLN A 33 6.59 2.62 9.66
C GLN A 33 5.68 3.52 8.82
N SER A 34 4.47 3.79 9.30
CA SER A 34 3.54 4.73 8.67
C SER A 34 3.68 6.16 9.19
N ARG A 35 4.62 6.43 10.12
CA ARG A 35 5.15 7.78 10.39
C ARG A 35 6.06 8.24 9.24
N CYS A 36 5.50 8.30 8.04
CA CYS A 36 6.07 9.13 7.00
C CYS A 36 5.53 10.55 7.21
N SER A 37 6.34 11.43 7.81
CA SER A 37 6.02 12.86 7.97
C SER A 37 6.16 13.64 6.66
N ILE A 38 6.78 13.04 5.65
CA ILE A 38 7.08 13.67 4.38
C ILE A 38 5.87 13.49 3.47
N THR A 39 4.89 14.37 3.64
CA THR A 39 3.94 14.65 2.56
C THR A 39 4.72 15.50 1.58
N TYR A 40 5.08 14.95 0.42
CA TYR A 40 5.78 15.70 -0.61
C TYR A 40 5.03 17.01 -0.87
N GLU A 41 5.76 18.12 -1.01
CA GLU A 41 5.15 19.39 -1.35
C GLU A 41 4.29 19.23 -2.62
N GLY A 42 3.07 19.76 -2.59
CA GLY A 42 2.10 19.58 -3.68
C GLY A 42 1.43 18.20 -3.72
N TRP A 43 1.48 17.39 -2.67
CA TRP A 43 0.74 16.13 -2.57
C TRP A 43 -0.68 16.31 -2.00
N PRO A 44 -1.70 15.62 -2.55
CA PRO A 44 -1.64 14.87 -3.80
C PRO A 44 -1.52 15.83 -5.00
N PRO A 45 -0.83 15.43 -6.10
CA PRO A 45 -0.53 16.33 -7.20
C PRO A 45 -1.78 17.08 -7.72
N PRO A 46 -1.70 18.40 -8.00
CA PRO A 46 -2.82 19.13 -8.61
C PRO A 46 -3.20 18.55 -9.98
N SER A 47 -2.21 18.00 -10.70
CA SER A 47 -2.39 17.35 -12.00
C SER A 47 -2.96 15.92 -11.92
N ARG A 48 -3.38 15.46 -10.73
CA ARG A 48 -3.97 14.12 -10.57
C ARG A 48 -5.31 14.04 -11.28
N ILE A 49 -5.62 12.86 -11.81
CA ILE A 49 -6.90 12.54 -12.41
C ILE A 49 -7.68 11.70 -11.42
N ILE A 50 -8.80 12.24 -10.94
CA ILE A 50 -9.69 11.54 -10.02
C ILE A 50 -10.36 10.37 -10.76
N VAL A 51 -10.38 9.19 -10.14
CA VAL A 51 -11.02 8.00 -10.72
C VAL A 51 -12.45 7.91 -10.18
N GLY A 52 -13.45 7.87 -11.07
CA GLY A 52 -14.86 7.84 -10.69
C GLY A 52 -15.23 9.06 -9.84
N ASN A 53 -15.84 8.83 -8.68
CA ASN A 53 -16.16 9.88 -7.70
C ASN A 53 -14.98 10.23 -6.77
N GLY A 54 -13.79 9.65 -7.00
CA GLY A 54 -12.59 9.87 -6.19
C GLY A 54 -12.52 9.09 -4.89
N SER A 55 -13.54 8.28 -4.59
CA SER A 55 -13.59 7.42 -3.42
C SER A 55 -13.70 5.96 -3.86
N PHE A 56 -12.80 5.13 -3.34
CA PHE A 56 -12.85 3.68 -3.48
C PHE A 56 -13.79 3.11 -2.41
N ALA A 57 -15.07 3.45 -2.48
CA ALA A 57 -16.10 2.90 -1.61
C ALA A 57 -16.28 1.39 -1.87
N PRO A 58 -16.52 0.56 -0.84
CA PRO A 58 -16.81 0.89 0.57
C PRO A 58 -15.57 1.11 1.47
N PHE A 59 -14.35 1.09 0.92
CA PHE A 59 -13.13 1.11 1.73
C PHE A 59 -12.79 2.47 2.36
N GLY A 60 -13.52 3.53 2.01
CA GLY A 60 -13.25 4.89 2.51
C GLY A 60 -11.82 5.35 2.19
N ARG A 61 -11.36 5.04 0.96
CA ARG A 61 -10.01 5.39 0.47
C ARG A 61 -10.12 6.33 -0.71
N ASN A 62 -9.25 7.32 -0.79
CA ASN A 62 -9.19 8.18 -1.97
C ASN A 62 -8.47 7.45 -3.09
N ILE A 63 -8.96 7.58 -4.32
CA ILE A 63 -8.38 6.92 -5.50
C ILE A 63 -8.21 7.89 -6.65
N PHE A 64 -7.01 7.93 -7.20
CA PHE A 64 -6.67 8.78 -8.34
C PHE A 64 -5.49 8.20 -9.12
N VAL A 65 -5.31 8.69 -10.35
CA VAL A 65 -4.15 8.40 -11.18
C VAL A 65 -3.27 9.64 -11.23
N MET A 66 -1.95 9.45 -11.19
CA MET A 66 -0.98 10.51 -11.39
C MET A 66 0.16 10.05 -12.29
N ARG A 67 0.94 11.00 -12.80
CA ARG A 67 2.24 10.73 -13.42
C ARG A 67 3.30 10.70 -12.34
N ARG A 68 3.88 9.52 -12.08
CA ARG A 68 4.99 9.35 -11.14
C ARG A 68 6.31 9.45 -11.88
N ALA A 69 7.22 10.31 -11.41
CA ALA A 69 8.59 10.36 -11.92
C ALA A 69 9.35 9.06 -11.58
N LEU A 70 10.11 8.54 -12.54
CA LEU A 70 11.01 7.40 -12.34
C LEU A 70 12.32 7.86 -11.69
N LYS A 71 13.21 6.91 -11.36
CA LYS A 71 14.49 7.19 -10.68
C LYS A 71 15.38 8.21 -11.40
N ASP A 72 15.21 8.34 -12.71
CA ASP A 72 15.96 9.28 -13.55
C ASP A 72 15.35 10.68 -13.61
N GLY A 73 14.16 10.90 -13.02
CA GLY A 73 13.46 12.19 -13.00
C GLY A 73 12.91 12.66 -14.35
N MET A 74 13.46 12.17 -15.46
CA MET A 74 13.10 12.55 -16.83
C MET A 74 11.87 11.81 -17.34
N ARG A 75 11.74 10.54 -16.96
CA ARG A 75 10.61 9.71 -17.39
C ARG A 75 9.53 9.68 -16.33
N THR A 76 8.29 9.60 -16.78
CA THR A 76 7.13 9.43 -15.89
C THR A 76 6.32 8.21 -16.30
N GLU A 77 5.62 7.61 -15.36
CA GLU A 77 4.69 6.51 -15.61
C GLU A 77 3.32 6.79 -14.97
N PRO A 78 2.22 6.38 -15.63
CA PRO A 78 0.90 6.43 -15.01
C PRO A 78 0.86 5.47 -13.81
N THR A 79 0.50 6.02 -12.66
CA THR A 79 0.45 5.29 -11.39
C THR A 79 -0.91 5.49 -10.76
N LEU A 80 -1.61 4.38 -10.49
CA LEU A 80 -2.82 4.37 -9.69
C LEU A 80 -2.44 4.48 -8.21
N VAL A 81 -3.08 5.38 -7.49
CA VAL A 81 -2.81 5.64 -6.08
C VAL A 81 -4.07 5.40 -5.27
N LEU A 82 -3.95 4.61 -4.20
CA LEU A 82 -4.96 4.47 -3.16
C LEU A 82 -4.43 5.10 -1.87
N CYS A 83 -5.19 6.03 -1.31
CA CYS A 83 -4.81 6.77 -0.11
C CYS A 83 -5.72 6.46 1.07
N CYS A 84 -5.13 6.41 2.26
CA CYS A 84 -5.86 6.52 3.52
C CYS A 84 -5.83 8.00 3.95
N GLY A 85 -6.96 8.69 3.82
CA GLY A 85 -6.99 10.15 3.94
C GLY A 85 -6.11 10.82 2.88
N THR A 86 -5.16 11.64 3.30
CA THR A 86 -4.20 12.33 2.41
C THR A 86 -2.94 11.53 2.13
N ARG A 87 -2.71 10.39 2.80
CA ARG A 87 -1.46 9.64 2.69
C ARG A 87 -1.56 8.51 1.66
N PRO A 88 -0.59 8.37 0.72
CA PRO A 88 -0.55 7.24 -0.18
C PRO A 88 -0.29 5.96 0.60
N THR A 89 -1.12 4.95 0.41
CA THR A 89 -0.96 3.63 1.02
C THR A 89 -0.48 2.61 0.00
N LEU A 90 -1.03 2.66 -1.21
CA LEU A 90 -0.64 1.79 -2.31
C LEU A 90 -0.47 2.62 -3.58
N MET A 91 0.58 2.31 -4.33
CA MET A 91 0.85 2.85 -5.65
C MET A 91 1.10 1.69 -6.59
N PHE A 92 0.33 1.62 -7.67
CA PHE A 92 0.47 0.59 -8.69
C PHE A 92 0.83 1.24 -10.01
N ARG A 93 1.92 0.78 -10.60
CA ARG A 93 2.14 0.96 -12.04
C ARG A 93 1.12 0.12 -12.78
N ARG A 94 0.93 0.43 -14.06
CA ARG A 94 0.02 -0.31 -14.94
C ARG A 94 0.21 -1.83 -14.86
N SER A 95 1.43 -2.32 -15.04
CA SER A 95 1.72 -3.77 -15.03
C SER A 95 1.45 -4.43 -13.67
N GLU A 96 1.71 -3.73 -12.57
CA GLU A 96 1.44 -4.21 -11.21
C GLU A 96 -0.07 -4.28 -10.95
N PHE A 97 -0.83 -3.29 -11.41
CA PHE A 97 -2.29 -3.30 -11.30
C PHE A 97 -2.92 -4.40 -12.16
N GLU A 98 -2.45 -4.58 -13.41
CA GLU A 98 -2.90 -5.67 -14.28
C GLU A 98 -2.61 -7.04 -13.66
N ALA A 99 -1.44 -7.22 -13.04
CA ALA A 99 -1.10 -8.43 -12.31
C ALA A 99 -2.02 -8.64 -11.09
N LEU A 100 -2.30 -7.59 -10.31
CA LEU A 100 -3.25 -7.66 -9.19
C LEU A 100 -4.63 -8.11 -9.66
N VAL A 101 -5.15 -7.50 -10.73
CA VAL A 101 -6.47 -7.85 -11.30
C VAL A 101 -6.52 -9.33 -11.71
N LYS A 102 -5.46 -9.85 -12.33
CA LYS A 102 -5.35 -11.27 -12.68
C LYS A 102 -5.41 -12.21 -11.46
N HIS A 103 -4.90 -11.77 -10.31
CA HIS A 103 -4.89 -12.57 -9.08
C HIS A 103 -6.13 -12.38 -8.20
N LEU A 104 -6.98 -11.37 -8.46
CA LEU A 104 -8.20 -11.11 -7.66
C LEU A 104 -9.12 -12.33 -7.51
N PRO A 105 -9.38 -13.18 -8.53
CA PRO A 105 -10.21 -14.36 -8.36
C PRO A 105 -9.63 -15.35 -7.35
N TRP A 106 -8.32 -15.58 -7.40
CA TRP A 106 -7.63 -16.45 -6.45
C TRP A 106 -7.70 -15.88 -5.03
N ILE A 107 -7.45 -14.58 -4.85
CA ILE A 107 -7.56 -13.90 -3.53
C ILE A 107 -8.97 -14.06 -2.97
N LYS A 108 -10.01 -13.85 -3.80
CA LYS A 108 -11.41 -14.05 -3.40
C LYS A 108 -11.68 -15.48 -2.93
N ASN A 109 -11.13 -16.47 -3.63
CA ASN A 109 -11.28 -17.87 -3.23
C ASN A 109 -10.60 -18.14 -1.88
N GLN A 110 -9.37 -17.65 -1.68
CA GLN A 110 -8.65 -17.81 -0.41
C GLN A 110 -9.43 -17.19 0.76
N LEU A 111 -9.99 -16.00 0.57
CA LEU A 111 -10.82 -15.35 1.60
C LEU A 111 -12.07 -16.19 1.91
N ARG A 112 -12.75 -16.71 0.89
CA ARG A 112 -13.93 -17.57 1.09
C ARG A 112 -13.61 -18.82 1.88
N GLU A 113 -12.51 -19.51 1.57
CA GLU A 113 -12.10 -20.70 2.31
C GLU A 113 -11.73 -20.38 3.75
N PHE A 114 -11.04 -19.26 3.98
CA PHE A 114 -10.71 -18.80 5.33
C PHE A 114 -11.96 -18.51 6.18
N TYR A 115 -13.00 -17.90 5.61
CA TYR A 115 -14.25 -17.65 6.31
C TYR A 115 -14.97 -18.91 6.79
N LYS A 116 -14.71 -20.09 6.21
CA LYS A 116 -15.28 -21.35 6.70
C LYS A 116 -14.60 -21.86 7.97
N LEU A 117 -13.44 -21.30 8.31
CA LEU A 117 -12.63 -21.70 9.48
C LEU A 117 -12.91 -20.84 10.72
N ILE A 118 -13.64 -19.73 10.55
CA ILE A 118 -14.12 -18.85 11.63
C ILE A 118 -15.55 -19.26 11.96
#